data_AF-A0A2E4ACN3-F1
#
_entry.id   AF-A0A2E4ACN3-F1
#
_cell.length_a   1.000
_cell.length_b   1.000
_cell.length_c   1.000
_cell.angle_alpha   90.00
_cell.angle_beta   90.00
_cell.angle_gamma   90.00
#
_symmetry.space_group_name_H-M   'P 1'
#
loop_
_entity.id
_entity.type
_entity.pdbx_description
1 polymer ?
#
loop_
_entity_poly.entity_id
_entity_poly.type
_entity_poly.pdbx_seq_one_letter_code
_entity_poly.pdbx_strand_id
1 'polypeptide(L)'
;GLQKFKKLRYDEDLAYSFDSSAKDSNPAMILNEIITEGPALGIHIIVSIDNYNNIGRSLSRKALSEFEMRVLFQMSANDSAALIDSTQAGSIGMHKALFYNEQTGVIETFRPYSLPPMSWIEDISRTNS
;
A
#
# COMPACT_ATOMS: atom_id res chain seq x y z
N GLY A 1 -0.44 -10.87 -3.49
CA GLY A 1 0.32 -9.82 -2.82
C GLY A 1 1.73 -9.75 -3.39
N LEU A 2 2.34 -8.59 -3.24
CA LEU A 2 3.66 -8.23 -3.77
C LEU A 2 4.78 -9.22 -3.36
N GLN A 3 4.67 -9.79 -2.16
CA GLN A 3 5.63 -10.74 -1.58
C GLN A 3 5.88 -12.02 -2.42
N LYS A 4 4.96 -12.36 -3.33
CA LYS A 4 5.09 -13.52 -4.22
C LYS A 4 6.11 -13.30 -5.34
N PHE A 5 6.42 -12.04 -5.66
CA PHE A 5 7.31 -11.68 -6.76
C PHE A 5 8.69 -11.33 -6.25
N LYS A 6 9.56 -12.35 -6.09
CA LYS A 6 10.92 -12.15 -5.56
C LYS A 6 11.77 -11.17 -6.36
N LYS A 7 11.53 -11.07 -7.67
CA LYS A 7 12.21 -10.11 -8.56
C LYS A 7 11.85 -8.65 -8.28
N LEU A 8 10.74 -8.39 -7.59
CA LEU A 8 10.28 -7.04 -7.21
C LEU A 8 10.76 -6.65 -5.80
N ARG A 9 11.64 -7.43 -5.18
CA ARG A 9 12.22 -7.06 -3.89
C ARG A 9 13.22 -5.95 -4.12
N TYR A 10 13.04 -4.87 -3.38
CA TYR A 10 13.97 -3.76 -3.41
C TYR A 10 15.37 -4.23 -3.03
N ASP A 11 16.35 -3.81 -3.83
CA ASP A 11 17.76 -4.16 -3.69
C ASP A 11 18.54 -2.86 -3.48
N GLU A 12 18.98 -2.64 -2.24
CA GLU A 12 19.69 -1.42 -1.85
C GLU A 12 21.04 -1.30 -2.57
N ASP A 13 21.77 -2.41 -2.74
CA ASP A 13 23.09 -2.41 -3.37
C ASP A 13 22.97 -2.00 -4.85
N LEU A 14 21.95 -2.51 -5.53
CA LEU A 14 21.67 -2.13 -6.91
C LEU A 14 21.22 -0.68 -7.03
N ALA A 15 20.45 -0.16 -6.07
CA ALA A 15 20.00 1.23 -6.07
C ALA A 15 21.17 2.23 -5.98
N TYR A 16 22.27 1.88 -5.32
CA TYR A 16 23.50 2.68 -5.24
C TYR A 16 24.51 2.40 -6.36
N SER A 17 24.29 1.38 -7.20
CA SER A 17 25.17 1.08 -8.32
C SER A 17 25.28 2.27 -9.28
N PHE A 18 26.49 2.50 -9.82
CA PHE A 18 26.71 3.50 -10.87
C PHE A 18 26.33 2.99 -12.27
N ASP A 19 26.09 1.69 -12.41
CA ASP A 19 25.64 1.09 -13.66
C ASP A 19 24.12 1.32 -13.84
N SER A 20 23.77 2.34 -14.64
CA SER A 20 22.38 2.65 -14.98
C SER A 20 21.72 1.53 -15.78
N SER A 21 22.47 0.77 -16.58
CA SER A 21 21.90 -0.32 -17.39
C SER A 21 21.38 -1.47 -16.54
N ALA A 22 22.01 -1.71 -15.39
CA ALA A 22 21.57 -2.69 -14.41
C ALA A 22 20.34 -2.23 -13.62
N LYS A 23 20.12 -0.92 -13.47
CA LYS A 23 18.91 -0.35 -12.85
C LYS A 23 17.71 -0.41 -13.79
N ASP A 24 17.90 0.03 -15.03
CA ASP A 24 16.84 0.12 -16.05
C ASP A 24 16.27 -1.25 -16.46
N SER A 25 17.05 -2.32 -16.25
CA SER A 25 16.62 -3.70 -16.51
C SER A 25 16.05 -4.42 -15.28
N ASN A 26 16.18 -3.84 -14.08
CA ASN A 26 15.73 -4.47 -12.85
C ASN A 26 14.30 -4.05 -12.50
N PRO A 27 13.33 -4.99 -12.44
CA PRO A 27 11.93 -4.65 -12.23
C PRO A 27 11.64 -4.10 -10.81
N ALA A 28 12.47 -4.38 -9.81
CA ALA A 28 12.34 -3.77 -8.48
C ALA A 28 12.73 -2.29 -8.48
N MET A 29 13.76 -1.92 -9.25
CA MET A 29 14.17 -0.52 -9.39
C MET A 29 13.12 0.27 -10.16
N ILE A 30 12.63 -0.29 -11.28
CA ILE A 30 11.53 0.29 -12.06
C ILE A 30 10.28 0.48 -11.18
N LEU A 31 9.89 -0.54 -10.41
CA LEU A 31 8.74 -0.41 -9.51
C LEU A 31 8.94 0.70 -8.47
N ASN A 32 10.14 0.80 -7.88
CA ASN A 32 10.46 1.84 -6.91
C ASN A 32 10.39 3.23 -7.54
N GLU A 33 10.89 3.40 -8.77
CA GLU A 33 10.78 4.66 -9.52
C GLU A 33 9.32 5.01 -9.85
N ILE A 34 8.51 4.04 -10.29
CA ILE A 34 7.08 4.27 -10.55
C ILE A 34 6.37 4.70 -9.25
N ILE A 35 6.72 4.12 -8.09
CA ILE A 35 6.14 4.52 -6.81
C ILE A 35 6.54 5.95 -6.44
N THR A 36 7.81 6.33 -6.63
CA THR A 36 8.30 7.64 -6.16
C THR A 36 8.06 8.80 -7.12
N GLU A 37 8.11 8.55 -8.43
CA GLU A 37 7.99 9.60 -9.45
C GLU A 37 6.66 9.51 -10.22
N GLY A 38 5.99 8.36 -10.19
CA GLY A 38 4.71 8.14 -10.86
C GLY A 38 3.55 9.03 -10.38
N PRO A 39 3.42 9.38 -9.08
CA PRO A 39 2.34 10.25 -8.62
C PRO A 39 2.30 11.61 -9.34
N ALA A 40 3.47 12.20 -9.63
CA ALA A 40 3.58 13.46 -10.36
C ALA A 40 3.08 13.36 -11.82
N LEU A 41 3.02 12.14 -12.36
CA LEU A 41 2.56 11.83 -13.71
C LEU A 41 1.10 11.31 -13.74
N GLY A 42 0.40 11.32 -12.61
CA GLY A 42 -0.97 10.80 -12.49
C GLY A 42 -1.05 9.26 -12.46
N ILE A 43 0.05 8.58 -12.13
CA ILE A 43 0.06 7.12 -11.96
C ILE A 43 -0.36 6.79 -10.54
N HIS A 44 -1.42 5.98 -10.40
CA HIS A 44 -1.93 5.51 -9.12
C HIS A 44 -1.65 4.03 -8.93
N ILE A 45 -1.10 3.66 -7.78
CA ILE A 45 -0.65 2.30 -7.50
C ILE A 45 -1.37 1.77 -6.27
N ILE A 46 -1.92 0.56 -6.40
CA ILE A 46 -2.50 -0.18 -5.28
C ILE A 46 -1.63 -1.40 -5.05
N VAL A 47 -1.08 -1.51 -3.84
CA VAL A 47 -0.24 -2.64 -3.43
C VAL A 47 -0.87 -3.35 -2.25
N SER A 48 -0.88 -4.68 -2.30
CA SER A 48 -1.30 -5.52 -1.18
C SER A 48 -0.13 -6.37 -0.70
N ILE A 49 0.18 -6.25 0.59
CA ILE A 49 1.22 -6.98 1.30
C ILE A 49 0.58 -7.65 2.51
N ASP A 50 0.94 -8.89 2.77
CA ASP A 50 0.32 -9.75 3.78
C ASP A 50 0.87 -9.58 5.19
N ASN A 51 2.14 -9.19 5.32
CA ASN A 51 2.83 -9.06 6.60
C ASN A 51 3.76 -7.84 6.58
N TYR A 52 3.84 -7.12 7.69
CA TYR A 52 4.78 -6.03 7.92
C TYR A 52 6.23 -6.40 7.58
N ASN A 53 6.67 -7.61 7.94
CA ASN A 53 8.03 -8.08 7.61
C ASN A 53 8.31 -8.16 6.09
N ASN A 54 7.27 -8.34 5.27
CA ASN A 54 7.43 -8.35 3.82
C ASN A 54 7.48 -6.93 3.23
N ILE A 55 6.96 -5.91 3.94
CA ILE A 55 7.00 -4.52 3.51
C ILE A 55 8.45 -4.07 3.36
N GLY A 56 9.25 -4.18 4.42
CA GLY A 56 10.66 -3.77 4.39
C GLY A 56 11.56 -4.59 3.44
N ARG A 57 11.09 -5.74 2.94
CA ARG A 57 11.79 -6.55 1.93
C ARG A 57 11.37 -6.23 0.50
N SER A 58 10.19 -5.64 0.34
CA SER A 58 9.58 -5.38 -0.96
C SER A 58 9.64 -3.91 -1.35
N LEU A 59 9.64 -3.00 -0.38
CA LEU A 59 9.62 -1.56 -0.60
C LEU A 59 10.78 -0.89 0.14
N SER A 60 11.35 0.13 -0.50
CA SER A 60 12.28 1.04 0.16
C SER A 60 11.53 1.92 1.18
N ARG A 61 12.25 2.56 2.11
CA ARG A 61 11.65 3.53 3.03
C ARG A 61 11.00 4.70 2.29
N LYS A 62 11.64 5.19 1.23
CA LYS A 62 11.09 6.25 0.38
C LYS A 62 9.80 5.78 -0.29
N ALA A 63 9.78 4.59 -0.89
CA ALA A 63 8.56 4.06 -1.51
C ALA A 63 7.41 3.90 -0.50
N LEU A 64 7.69 3.49 0.74
CA LEU A 64 6.66 3.38 1.77
C LEU A 64 6.07 4.74 2.16
N SER A 65 6.88 5.81 2.21
CA SER A 65 6.39 7.15 2.55
C SER A 65 5.50 7.76 1.48
N GLU A 66 5.62 7.37 0.22
CA GLU A 66 4.72 7.84 -0.86
C GLU A 66 3.29 7.29 -0.73
N PHE A 67 3.11 6.20 0.03
CA PHE A 67 1.77 5.64 0.29
C PHE A 67 1.13 6.32 1.51
N GLU A 68 0.54 7.49 1.30
CA GLU A 68 -0.17 8.24 2.36
C GLU A 68 -1.52 7.62 2.75
N MET A 69 -2.15 6.91 1.81
CA MET A 69 -3.38 6.15 2.05
C MET A 69 -3.05 4.69 2.33
N ARG A 70 -3.40 4.20 3.53
CA ARG A 70 -3.10 2.83 3.96
C ARG A 70 -4.35 2.15 4.49
N VAL A 71 -4.60 0.92 4.04
CA VAL A 71 -5.67 0.06 4.58
C VAL A 71 -5.00 -1.06 5.38
N LEU A 72 -5.26 -1.08 6.69
CA LEU A 72 -4.69 -2.05 7.62
C LEU A 72 -5.77 -3.04 8.07
N PHE A 73 -5.44 -4.32 8.02
CA PHE A 73 -6.20 -5.37 8.71
C PHE A 73 -5.66 -5.57 10.12
N GLN A 74 -6.35 -6.40 10.92
CA GLN A 74 -5.92 -6.69 12.28
C GLN A 74 -4.47 -7.22 12.29
N MET A 75 -3.60 -6.54 13.03
CA MET A 75 -2.18 -6.86 13.16
C MET A 75 -1.68 -6.59 14.59
N SER A 76 -0.38 -6.73 14.87
CA SER A 76 0.13 -6.37 16.19
C SER A 76 0.10 -4.86 16.41
N ALA A 77 0.03 -4.41 17.66
CA ALA A 77 0.09 -2.99 18.00
C ALA A 77 1.41 -2.34 17.52
N ASN A 78 2.50 -3.09 17.53
CA ASN A 78 3.82 -2.62 17.07
C ASN A 78 3.85 -2.42 15.55
N ASP A 79 3.31 -3.37 14.78
CA ASP A 79 3.23 -3.26 13.32
C ASP A 79 2.31 -2.10 12.90
N SER A 80 1.20 -1.93 13.63
CA SER A 80 0.28 -0.80 13.46
C SER A 80 1.00 0.53 13.69
N ALA A 81 1.71 0.65 14.82
CA ALA A 81 2.45 1.87 15.14
C ALA A 81 3.53 2.17 14.10
N ALA A 82 4.23 1.15 13.59
CA ALA A 82 5.24 1.35 12.55
C ALA A 82 4.66 1.78 11.18
N LEU A 83 3.38 1.52 10.93
CA LEU A 83 2.73 1.82 9.66
C LEU A 83 1.87 3.07 9.67
N ILE A 84 1.31 3.49 10.81
CA ILE A 84 0.36 4.61 10.87
C ILE A 84 0.53 5.46 12.14
N ASP A 85 1.66 5.32 12.84
CA ASP A 85 1.96 6.01 14.12
C ASP A 85 0.85 5.87 15.18
N SER A 86 0.09 4.78 15.10
CA SER A 86 -1.09 4.51 15.92
C SER A 86 -1.24 3.01 16.13
N THR A 87 -1.67 2.60 17.33
CA THR A 87 -1.87 1.18 17.68
C THR A 87 -3.26 0.66 17.34
N GLN A 88 -4.10 1.48 16.70
CA GLN A 88 -5.53 1.18 16.49
C GLN A 88 -5.78 -0.09 15.66
N ALA A 89 -4.90 -0.47 14.73
CA ALA A 89 -5.04 -1.73 13.98
C ALA A 89 -4.77 -2.98 14.85
N GLY A 90 -4.29 -2.81 16.08
CA GLY A 90 -4.13 -3.86 17.07
C GLY A 90 -5.44 -4.42 17.64
N SER A 91 -6.53 -3.64 17.59
CA SER A 91 -7.78 -3.97 18.30
C SER A 91 -9.05 -3.70 17.48
N ILE A 92 -8.94 -3.57 16.16
CA ILE A 92 -10.09 -3.34 15.26
C ILE A 92 -11.12 -4.49 15.26
N GLY A 93 -10.68 -5.72 15.48
CA GLY A 93 -11.52 -6.92 15.52
C GLY A 93 -11.73 -7.59 14.15
N MET A 94 -12.33 -8.79 14.17
CA MET A 94 -12.50 -9.62 12.97
C MET A 94 -13.39 -8.95 11.91
N HIS A 95 -13.06 -9.20 10.63
CA HIS A 95 -13.78 -8.71 9.44
C HIS A 95 -13.88 -7.18 9.31
N LYS A 96 -13.01 -6.44 10.00
CA LYS A 96 -12.85 -5.00 9.87
C LYS A 96 -11.48 -4.65 9.30
N ALA A 97 -11.44 -3.50 8.65
CA ALA A 97 -10.19 -2.86 8.26
C ALA A 97 -10.20 -1.41 8.76
N LEU A 98 -9.00 -0.87 8.91
CA LEU A 98 -8.75 0.51 9.27
C LEU A 98 -8.21 1.23 8.04
N PHE A 99 -8.90 2.28 7.61
CA PHE A 99 -8.41 3.19 6.59
C PHE A 99 -7.70 4.35 7.29
N TYR A 100 -6.47 4.61 6.84
CA TYR A 100 -5.64 5.72 7.27
C TYR A 100 -5.34 6.60 6.07
N ASN A 101 -5.54 7.90 6.23
CA ASN A 101 -5.13 8.92 5.27
C ASN A 101 -4.22 9.92 6.00
N GLU A 102 -2.93 9.90 5.64
CA GLU A 102 -1.91 10.77 6.22
C GLU A 102 -2.15 12.25 5.91
N GLN A 103 -2.57 12.59 4.69
CA GLN A 103 -2.81 13.98 4.28
C GLN A 103 -3.91 14.66 5.09
N THR A 104 -4.99 13.92 5.37
CA THR A 104 -6.16 14.46 6.10
C THR A 104 -6.14 14.12 7.58
N GLY A 105 -5.22 13.27 8.04
CA GLY A 105 -5.18 12.72 9.39
C GLY A 105 -6.39 11.84 9.74
N VAL A 106 -7.13 11.35 8.74
CA VAL A 106 -8.36 10.58 8.96
C VAL A 106 -8.01 9.14 9.24
N ILE A 107 -8.57 8.61 10.34
CA ILE A 107 -8.56 7.19 10.68
C ILE A 107 -10.00 6.74 10.85
N GLU A 108 -10.43 5.81 10.02
CA GLU A 108 -11.78 5.23 10.09
C GLU A 108 -11.75 3.71 10.03
N THR A 109 -12.78 3.08 10.60
CA THR A 109 -12.94 1.63 10.53
C THR A 109 -14.12 1.28 9.65
N PHE A 110 -13.94 0.30 8.77
CA PHE A 110 -14.97 -0.14 7.85
C PHE A 110 -15.00 -1.66 7.73
N ARG A 111 -16.02 -2.18 7.04
CA ARG A 111 -16.19 -3.61 6.76
C ARG A 111 -15.93 -3.86 5.27
N PRO A 112 -14.74 -4.37 4.88
CA PRO A 112 -14.38 -4.53 3.47
C PRO A 112 -15.33 -5.44 2.68
N TYR A 113 -15.96 -6.40 3.36
CA TYR A 113 -16.81 -7.42 2.76
C TYR A 113 -18.30 -7.24 3.10
N SER A 114 -18.71 -6.04 3.57
CA SER A 114 -20.14 -5.77 3.71
C SER A 114 -20.80 -5.62 2.34
N LEU A 115 -22.02 -6.14 2.20
CA LEU A 115 -22.84 -5.89 1.04
C LEU A 115 -22.97 -4.37 0.83
N PRO A 116 -22.72 -3.86 -0.40
CA PRO A 116 -22.97 -2.46 -0.69
C PRO A 116 -24.45 -2.15 -0.47
N PRO A 117 -24.79 -0.94 -0.01
CA PRO A 117 -26.19 -0.55 0.16
C PRO A 117 -26.91 -0.57 -1.19
N MET A 118 -28.20 -0.93 -1.19
CA MET A 118 -29.00 -1.00 -2.42
C MET A 118 -28.98 0.30 -3.22
N SER A 119 -28.91 1.46 -2.55
CA SER A 119 -28.77 2.76 -3.21
C SER A 119 -27.54 2.85 -4.12
N TRP A 120 -26.40 2.30 -3.69
CA TRP A 120 -25.18 2.28 -4.51
C TRP A 120 -25.34 1.39 -5.75
N ILE A 121 -26.06 0.27 -5.61
CA ILE A 121 -26.37 -0.63 -6.73
C ILE A 121 -27.28 0.09 -7.75
N GLU A 122 -28.28 0.82 -7.27
CA GLU A 122 -29.17 1.62 -8.12
C GLU A 122 -28.44 2.74 -8.87
N ASP A 123 -27.51 3.44 -8.21
CA ASP A 123 -26.73 4.52 -8.82
C ASP A 123 -25.82 4.03 -9.96
N ILE A 124 -25.19 2.86 -9.79
CA ILE A 124 -24.37 2.25 -10.87
C ILE A 124 -25.25 1.75 -12.01
N SER A 125 -26.42 1.21 -11.70
CA SER A 125 -27.39 0.81 -12.74
C SER A 125 -27.82 2.01 -13.60
N ARG A 126 -27.98 3.20 -12.99
CA ARG A 126 -28.35 4.43 -13.70
C ARG A 126 -27.21 5.01 -14.53
N THR A 127 -25.97 4.88 -14.07
CA THR A 127 -24.79 5.44 -14.74
C THR A 127 -24.43 4.66 -16.03
N ASN A 128 -24.89 3.41 -16.16
CA ASN A 128 -24.69 2.56 -17.35
C ASN A 128 -25.89 2.54 -18.32
N SER A 129 -26.86 3.46 -18.20
CA SER A 129 -28.01 3.62 -19.11
C SER A 129 -27.91 4.95 -19.86
#